data_AF-A0A2K3KHF6-F1
#
_entry.id   AF-A0A2K3KHF6-F1
#
_cell.length_a   1.000
_cell.length_b   1.000
_cell.length_c   1.000
_cell.angle_alpha   90.00
_cell.angle_beta   90.00
_cell.angle_gamma   90.00
#
_symmetry.space_group_name_H-M   'P 1'
#
loop_
_entity.id
_entity.type
_entity.pdbx_description
1 polymer ?
#
loop_
_entity_poly.entity_id
_entity_poly.type
_entity_poly.pdbx_seq_one_letter_code
_entity_poly.pdbx_strand_id
1 'polypeptide(L)' 'MGFRQAISDCDLSDIPLEGYPFTWIKSRGTPHVIEERFDRAMASASWLHLFSNV' A
#
# COMPACT_ATOMS: atom_id res chain seq x y z
N MET A 1 -11.61 17.25 1.69
CA MET A 1 -12.11 15.86 1.67
C MET A 1 -11.33 15.08 0.63
N GLY A 2 -10.84 13.89 0.97
CA GLY A 2 -10.01 13.09 0.05
C GLY A 2 -9.36 11.92 0.77
N PHE A 3 -8.60 11.11 0.03
CA PHE A 3 -8.00 9.87 0.52
C PHE A 3 -7.24 10.04 1.84
N ARG A 4 -6.36 11.05 1.95
CA ARG A 4 -5.60 11.31 3.19
C ARG A 4 -6.49 11.64 4.40
N GLN A 5 -7.60 12.35 4.17
CA GLN A 5 -8.53 12.66 5.24
C GLN A 5 -9.24 11.37 5.71
N ALA A 6 -9.67 10.51 4.78
CA ALA A 6 -10.30 9.24 5.13
C ALA A 6 -9.36 8.32 5.93
N ILE A 7 -8.07 8.29 5.60
CA ILE A 7 -7.06 7.56 6.39
C ILE A 7 -7.00 8.10 7.83
N SER A 8 -6.93 9.44 7.96
CA SER A 8 -6.89 10.10 9.27
C SER A 8 -8.17 9.90 10.07
N ASP A 9 -9.34 9.98 9.44
CA ASP A 9 -10.65 9.84 10.09
C ASP A 9 -10.89 8.40 10.57
N CYS A 10 -10.22 7.42 9.95
CA CYS A 10 -10.31 6.01 10.29
C CYS A 10 -9.14 5.49 11.15
N ASP A 11 -8.22 6.36 11.60
CA ASP A 11 -7.03 5.99 12.37
C ASP A 11 -6.22 4.84 11.76
N LEU A 12 -6.08 4.87 10.42
CA LEU A 12 -5.35 3.85 9.66
C LEU A 12 -3.89 4.24 9.49
N SER A 13 -3.01 3.26 9.65
CA SER A 13 -1.57 3.40 9.41
C SER A 13 -1.15 2.53 8.22
N ASP A 14 -0.21 3.03 7.41
CA ASP A 14 0.35 2.29 6.29
C ASP A 14 1.08 1.03 6.78
N ILE A 15 0.83 -0.10 6.13
CA ILE A 15 1.67 -1.30 6.22
C ILE A 15 2.77 -1.16 5.16
N PRO A 16 4.06 -1.24 5.55
CA PRO A 16 5.15 -1.14 4.60
C PRO A 16 5.11 -2.29 3.59
N LEU A 17 5.45 -1.99 2.33
CA LEU A 17 5.65 -3.02 1.33
C LEU A 17 7.11 -3.43 1.38
N GLU A 18 7.36 -4.70 1.70
CA GLU A 18 8.70 -5.28 1.66
C GLU A 18 8.94 -6.00 0.33
N GLY A 19 10.19 -5.96 -0.15
CA GLY A 19 10.58 -6.59 -1.42
C GLY A 19 10.30 -5.72 -2.64
N TYR A 20 9.64 -6.28 -3.65
CA TYR A 20 9.45 -5.60 -4.94
C TYR A 20 8.50 -4.40 -4.80
N PRO A 21 8.89 -3.18 -5.18
CA PRO A 21 8.17 -1.96 -4.78
C PRO A 21 6.94 -1.64 -5.64
N PHE A 22 6.70 -2.40 -6.71
CA PHE A 22 5.59 -2.18 -7.63
C PHE A 22 4.53 -3.26 -7.46
N THR A 23 3.26 -2.85 -7.44
CA THR A 23 2.12 -3.75 -7.28
C THR A 23 1.32 -3.89 -8.56
N TRP A 24 1.59 -3.03 -9.55
CA TRP A 24 0.95 -3.05 -10.85
C TRP A 24 1.96 -2.89 -11.98
N ILE A 25 1.65 -3.52 -13.12
CA ILE A 25 2.45 -3.43 -14.34
C ILE A 25 1.56 -3.21 -15.56
N LYS A 26 2.02 -2.34 -16.47
CA LYS A 26 1.52 -2.20 -17.83
C LYS A 26 2.49 -2.84 -18.80
N SER A 27 1.97 -3.44 -19.87
CA SER A 27 2.76 -3.83 -21.04
C SER A 27 3.99 -4.70 -20.69
N ARG A 28 3.83 -5.62 -19.72
CA ARG A 28 4.88 -6.51 -19.24
C ARG A 28 5.58 -7.21 -20.42
N GLY A 29 6.92 -7.18 -20.43
CA GLY A 29 7.73 -7.84 -21.45
C GLY A 29 7.93 -7.05 -22.75
N THR A 30 7.52 -5.78 -22.80
CA THR A 30 7.74 -4.89 -23.95
C THR A 30 8.69 -3.74 -23.62
N PRO A 31 9.27 -3.03 -24.61
CA PRO A 31 10.01 -1.79 -24.38
C PRO A 31 9.18 -0.66 -23.76
N HIS A 32 7.85 -0.80 -23.73
CA HIS A 32 6.91 0.16 -23.15
C HIS A 32 6.38 -0.30 -21.78
N VAL A 33 7.11 -1.18 -21.09
CA VAL A 33 6.76 -1.62 -19.74
C VAL A 33 6.73 -0.43 -18.79
N ILE A 34 5.68 -0.35 -17.97
CA ILE A 34 5.54 0.65 -16.90
C ILE A 34 5.17 -0.10 -15.63
N GLU A 35 5.83 0.22 -14.53
CA GLU A 35 5.52 -0.34 -13.22
C GLU A 35 5.19 0.77 -12.24
N GLU A 36 4.12 0.56 -11.47
CA GLU A 36 3.61 1.53 -10.51
C GLU A 36 3.24 0.85 -9.19
N ARG A 37 3.37 1.58 -8.10
CA ARG A 37 2.81 1.17 -6.80
C ARG A 37 1.38 1.69 -6.72
N PHE A 38 0.45 0.87 -7.17
CA PHE A 38 -0.96 1.25 -7.25
C PHE A 38 -1.73 0.88 -5.97
N ASP A 39 -1.29 -0.19 -5.29
CA ASP A 39 -1.96 -0.73 -4.10
C ASP A 39 -1.26 -0.28 -2.81
N ARG A 40 -2.06 -0.13 -1.76
CA ARG A 40 -1.62 0.27 -0.43
C ARG A 40 -2.41 -0.50 0.62
N ALA A 41 -1.72 -1.22 1.49
CA ALA A 41 -2.31 -1.88 2.64
C ALA A 41 -2.21 -0.96 3.86
N MET A 42 -3.25 -0.94 4.68
CA MET A 42 -3.31 -0.18 5.92
C MET A 42 -4.04 -0.96 6.99
N ALA A 43 -3.72 -0.68 8.25
CA ALA A 43 -4.39 -1.28 9.39
C ALA A 43 -4.51 -0.29 10.56
N SER A 44 -5.46 -0.57 11.47
CA SER A 44 -5.54 0.14 12.73
C SER A 44 -4.38 -0.24 13.65
N ALA A 45 -4.06 0.62 14.61
CA ALA A 45 -3.04 0.33 15.63
C ALA A 45 -3.36 -0.95 16.44
N SER A 46 -4.64 -1.20 16.72
CA SER A 46 -5.08 -2.41 17.44
C SER A 46 -4.79 -3.69 16.66
N TRP A 47 -4.93 -3.67 15.33
CA TRP A 47 -4.62 -4.80 14.48
C TRP A 47 -3.09 -5.01 14.38
N LEU A 48 -2.32 -3.93 14.17
CA LEU A 48 -0.86 -3.99 14.13
C LEU A 48 -0.25 -4.53 15.44
N HIS A 49 -0.85 -4.24 16.59
CA HIS A 49 -0.44 -4.81 17.87
C HIS A 49 -0.62 -6.34 17.92
N LEU A 50 -1.68 -6.87 17.30
CA LEU A 50 -1.92 -8.32 17.22
C LEU A 50 -1.00 -9.00 16.20
N PHE A 51 -0.56 -8.27 15.17
CA PHE A 51 0.25 -8.77 14.07
C PHE A 51 1.55 -7.97 13.92
N SER A 52 2.41 -7.97 14.94
CA SER A 52 3.61 -7.10 15.00
C SER A 52 4.69 -7.35 13.94
N ASN A 53 4.52 -8.37 13.10
CA ASN A 53 5.49 -8.79 12.09
C ASN A 53 5.03 -8.46 10.66
N VAL A 54 3.95 -7.69 10.51
CA VAL A 54 3.48 -7.15 9.23
C VAL A 54 4.10 -5.80 8.90
#